data_AF-A0A1L3LZP8-F1
#
_entry.id   AF-A0A1L3LZP8-F1
#
_cell.length_a   1.000
_cell.length_b   1.000
_cell.length_c   1.000
_cell.angle_alpha   90.00
_cell.angle_beta   90.00
_cell.angle_gamma   90.00
#
_symmetry.space_group_name_H-M   'P 1'
#
loop_
_entity.id
_entity.type
_entity.pdbx_description
1 polymer ?
#
loop_
_entity_poly.entity_id
_entity_poly.type
_entity_poly.pdbx_seq_one_letter_code
_entity_poly.pdbx_strand_id
1 'polypeptide(L)' 'MLTMEPGPDLAPYHDRQIVILDRSAWTDWLNPTASVKSLIKPLPAGTLGVEQVG' A
#
# COMPACT_ATOMS: atom_id res chain seq x y z
N MET A 1 -1.21 -11.75 -3.72
CA MET A 1 -0.64 -10.39 -3.55
C MET A 1 -0.09 -10.26 -2.14
N LEU A 2 1.02 -9.54 -1.96
CA LEU A 2 1.55 -9.25 -0.63
C LEU A 2 0.60 -8.29 0.10
N THR A 3 0.39 -8.52 1.40
CA THR A 3 -0.56 -7.76 2.22
C THR A 3 0.07 -7.32 3.54
N MET A 4 -0.52 -6.30 4.15
CA MET A 4 -0.14 -5.72 5.44
C MET A 4 -1.38 -5.19 6.18
N GLU A 5 -1.19 -4.64 7.39
CA GLU A 5 -2.23 -3.89 8.10
C GLU A 5 -2.76 -2.74 7.24
N PRO A 6 -4.07 -2.41 7.33
CA PRO A 6 -4.70 -1.43 6.46
C PRO A 6 -4.22 -0.01 6.75
N GLY A 7 -4.19 0.80 5.70
CA GLY A 7 -3.95 2.23 5.79
C GLY A 7 -5.22 2.95 6.23
N PRO A 8 -5.14 4.24 6.56
CA PRO A 8 -6.26 5.01 7.07
C PRO A 8 -7.49 5.00 6.13
N ASP A 9 -7.27 4.96 4.81
CA ASP A 9 -8.35 4.96 3.82
C ASP A 9 -9.05 3.58 3.68
N LEU A 10 -8.41 2.49 4.12
CA LEU A 10 -8.95 1.12 4.01
C LEU A 10 -9.40 0.54 5.36
N ALA A 11 -8.84 1.02 6.47
CA ALA A 11 -9.11 0.52 7.81
C ALA A 11 -10.62 0.47 8.17
N PRO A 12 -11.48 1.41 7.71
CA PRO A 12 -12.92 1.33 7.97
C PRO A 12 -13.64 0.14 7.31
N TYR A 13 -13.03 -0.50 6.31
CA TYR A 13 -13.67 -1.51 5.46
C TYR A 13 -13.05 -2.90 5.60
N HIS A 14 -11.74 -2.97 5.86
CA HIS A 14 -10.98 -4.21 5.84
C HIS A 14 -9.85 -4.25 6.88
N ASP A 15 -9.61 -5.44 7.44
CA ASP A 15 -8.52 -5.68 8.40
C ASP A 15 -7.15 -5.92 7.73
N ARG A 16 -7.12 -5.99 6.38
CA ARG A 16 -5.89 -6.19 5.59
C ARG A 16 -5.97 -5.43 4.29
N GLN A 17 -4.83 -4.93 3.83
CA GLN A 17 -4.68 -4.32 2.51
C GLN A 17 -3.56 -4.97 1.71
N ILE A 18 -3.62 -4.82 0.39
CA ILE A 18 -2.48 -5.07 -0.48
C ILE A 18 -1.41 -3.99 -0.29
N VAL A 19 -0.14 -4.33 -0.47
CA VAL A 19 0.92 -3.31 -0.51
C VAL A 19 0.80 -2.55 -1.83
N ILE A 20 0.56 -1.24 -1.74
CA ILE A 20 0.53 -0.33 -2.89
C ILE A 20 1.85 0.46 -2.88
N LEU A 21 2.60 0.38 -3.97
CA LEU A 21 3.87 1.08 -4.11
C LEU A 21 3.67 2.41 -4.82
N ASP A 22 4.31 3.47 -4.30
CA ASP A 22 4.50 4.70 -5.06
C ASP A 22 5.27 4.38 -6.35
N ARG A 23 5.00 5.14 -7.41
CA ARG A 23 5.65 4.94 -8.71
C ARG A 23 7.18 5.04 -8.61
N SER A 24 7.71 5.89 -7.74
CA SER A 24 9.16 6.04 -7.55
C SER A 24 9.81 4.77 -6.97
N ALA A 25 9.04 3.92 -6.29
CA ALA A 25 9.51 2.72 -5.61
C ALA A 25 9.46 1.44 -6.47
N TRP A 26 8.95 1.52 -7.71
CA TRP A 26 8.78 0.34 -8.55
C TRP A 26 10.11 -0.34 -8.92
N THR A 27 11.13 0.46 -9.24
CA THR A 27 12.46 -0.08 -9.55
C THR A 27 13.09 -0.74 -8.33
N ASP A 28 12.96 -0.12 -7.15
CA ASP A 28 13.48 -0.68 -5.90
C ASP A 28 12.79 -1.98 -5.50
N TRP A 29 11.50 -2.13 -5.80
CA TRP A 29 10.77 -3.39 -5.58
C TRP A 29 11.35 -4.56 -6.36
N LEU A 30 11.83 -4.33 -7.57
CA LEU A 30 12.44 -5.36 -8.41
C LEU A 30 13.94 -5.54 -8.16
N ASN A 31 14.56 -4.68 -7.35
CA ASN A 31 15.98 -4.74 -7.04
C ASN A 31 16.25 -5.74 -5.91
N PRO A 32 16.95 -6.87 -6.16
CA PRO A 32 17.21 -7.88 -5.14
C PRO A 32 18.13 -7.41 -4.01
N THR A 33 18.82 -6.27 -4.17
CA THR A 33 19.69 -5.69 -3.14
C THR A 33 18.98 -4.63 -2.30
N ALA A 34 17.77 -4.22 -2.66
CA ALA A 34 17.03 -3.18 -1.95
C ALA A 34 16.32 -3.74 -0.70
N SER A 35 16.23 -2.92 0.34
CA SER A 35 15.52 -3.31 1.57
C SER A 35 14.02 -3.13 1.41
N VAL A 36 13.31 -4.26 1.34
CA VAL A 36 11.84 -4.31 1.20
C VAL A 36 11.11 -3.70 2.40
N LYS A 37 11.71 -3.67 3.60
CA LYS A 37 11.07 -3.10 4.81
C LYS A 37 10.67 -1.64 4.64
N SER A 38 11.40 -0.88 3.84
CA SER A 38 11.09 0.54 3.58
C SER A 38 9.92 0.75 2.60
N LEU A 39 9.59 -0.29 1.83
CA LEU A 39 8.58 -0.28 0.77
C LEU A 39 7.21 -0.77 1.27
N ILE A 40 7.18 -1.66 2.27
CA ILE A 40 5.94 -2.18 2.86
C ILE A 40 5.46 -1.23 3.94
N LYS A 41 4.66 -0.23 3.56
CA LYS A 41 4.05 0.74 4.48
C LYS A 41 2.73 1.28 3.94
N PRO A 42 1.79 1.68 4.81
CA PRO A 42 0.55 2.32 4.37
C PRO A 42 0.80 3.63 3.64
N LEU A 43 -0.08 3.94 2.70
CA LEU A 43 -0.14 5.26 2.07
C LEU A 43 -0.67 6.30 3.07
N PRO A 44 -0.30 7.58 2.93
CA PRO A 44 -0.93 8.66 3.68
C PRO A 44 -2.44 8.70 3.48
N ALA A 45 -3.18 9.22 4.46
CA ALA A 45 -4.63 9.41 4.34
C ALA A 45 -5.00 10.32 3.15
N GLY A 46 -6.11 10.01 2.50
CA GLY A 46 -6.61 10.71 1.31
C GLY A 46 -5.85 10.39 0.03
N THR A 47 -4.95 9.40 0.04
CA THR A 47 -4.27 8.97 -1.19
C THR A 47 -5.22 8.18 -2.09
N LEU A 48 -6.15 7.43 -1.49
CA LEU A 48 -7.10 6.61 -2.23
C LEU A 48 -8.46 7.30 -2.29
N GLY A 49 -8.95 7.52 -3.52
CA GLY A 49 -10.33 7.93 -3.74
C GLY A 49 -11.26 6.75 -3.52
N VAL A 50 -11.96 6.74 -2.39
CA VAL A 50 -12.94 5.70 -2.06
C VAL A 50 -14.33 6.15 -2.51
N GLU A 51 -15.02 5.31 -3.27
CA GLU A 51 -16.38 5.55 -3.75
C GLU A 51 -17.25 4.32 -3.44
N GLN A 52 -18.42 4.56 -2.85
CA GLN A 52 -19.43 3.51 -2.69
C GLN A 52 -20.18 3.35 -4.01
N VAL A 53 -20.15 2.14 -4.58
CA VAL A 53 -20.88 1.79 -5.80
C VAL A 53 -22.08 0.92 -5.45
N GLY A 54 -23.27 1.28 -5.95
CA GLY A 54 -24.52 0.55 -5.69
C GLY A 54 -25.76 1.34 -6.09
#